data_AF-A0A931K1F6-F1
#
_entry.id   AF-A0A931K1F6-F1
#
_cell.length_a   1.000
_cell.length_b   1.000
_cell.length_c   1.000
_cell.angle_alpha   90.00
_cell.angle_beta   90.00
_cell.angle_gamma   90.00
#
_symmetry.space_group_name_H-M   'P 1'
#
loop_
_entity.id
_entity.type
_entity.pdbx_description
1 polymer ?
#
loop_
_entity_poly.entity_id
_entity_poly.type
_entity_poly.pdbx_seq_one_letter_code
_entity_poly.pdbx_strand_id
1 'polypeptide(L)'
;MTSQVFSLKMVFNASGAIFLPVKEQHRDHKAPGISYEDDYKGDAMAAMLKPGAIEIRFHKRYTDQAVARILKSLLATPELAPMVGWAITYQGRPLTP
;
A
#
# COMPACT_ATOMS: atom_id res chain seq x y z
N MET A 1 0.76 -23.11 20.07
CA MET A 1 1.69 -22.28 19.28
C MET A 1 1.09 -20.89 19.17
N THR A 2 1.71 -19.87 19.75
CA THR A 2 1.29 -18.49 19.57
C THR A 2 1.78 -18.02 18.20
N SER A 3 0.89 -18.03 17.20
CA SER A 3 1.21 -17.47 15.88
C SER A 3 1.58 -16.00 16.02
N GLN A 4 2.80 -15.65 15.64
CA GLN A 4 3.26 -14.28 15.63
C GLN A 4 2.68 -13.57 14.40
N VAL A 5 1.79 -12.61 14.62
CA VAL A 5 1.19 -11.82 13.53
C VAL A 5 2.14 -10.68 13.20
N PHE A 6 2.80 -10.78 12.05
CA PHE A 6 3.63 -9.70 11.52
C PHE A 6 2.80 -8.78 10.65
N SER A 7 2.81 -7.49 10.99
CA SER A 7 2.27 -6.44 10.13
C SER A 7 3.42 -5.67 9.49
N LEU A 8 3.17 -5.06 8.35
CA LEU A 8 4.10 -4.16 7.68
C LEU A 8 3.35 -2.88 7.29
N LYS A 9 4.12 -1.84 6.99
CA LYS A 9 3.64 -0.64 6.31
C LYS A 9 4.08 -0.71 4.85
N MET A 10 3.32 -0.04 3.98
CA MET A 10 3.67 0.10 2.57
C MET A 10 3.46 1.54 2.12
N VAL A 11 4.39 2.06 1.35
CA VAL A 11 4.25 3.31 0.58
C VAL A 11 4.31 2.94 -0.89
N PHE A 12 3.32 3.35 -1.69
CA PHE A 12 3.28 2.93 -3.09
C PHE A 12 2.58 3.94 -4.01
N ASN A 13 2.91 3.87 -5.29
CA ASN A 13 2.22 4.54 -6.38
C ASN A 13 2.38 3.71 -7.68
N ALA A 14 2.13 4.32 -8.84
CA ALA A 14 2.27 3.64 -10.13
C ALA A 14 3.71 3.21 -10.47
N SER A 15 4.72 3.82 -9.82
CA SER A 15 6.14 3.54 -10.05
C SER A 15 6.66 2.35 -9.24
N GLY A 16 5.97 1.97 -8.16
CA GLY A 16 6.41 0.86 -7.30
C GLY A 16 5.86 0.91 -5.88
N ALA A 17 6.44 0.07 -5.01
CA ALA A 17 6.09 -0.05 -3.61
C ALA A 17 7.34 -0.18 -2.71
N ILE A 18 7.30 0.45 -1.54
CA ILE A 18 8.31 0.38 -0.48
C ILE A 18 7.66 -0.28 0.74
N PHE A 19 8.30 -1.33 1.28
CA PHE A 19 7.84 -2.03 2.48
C PHE A 19 8.64 -1.59 3.68
N LEU A 20 7.94 -1.33 4.78
CA LEU A 20 8.50 -0.73 5.98
C LEU A 20 8.09 -1.53 7.22
N PRO A 21 8.99 -1.72 8.20
CA PRO A 21 8.62 -2.14 9.54
C PRO A 21 7.55 -1.22 10.16
N VAL A 22 6.65 -1.77 10.99
CA VAL A 22 5.55 -1.01 11.62
C VAL A 22 6.04 0.18 12.45
N LYS A 23 7.27 0.09 13.00
CA LYS A 23 7.87 1.12 13.84
C LYS A 23 8.31 2.36 13.06
N GLU A 24 8.51 2.24 11.74
CA GLU A 24 8.95 3.34 10.87
C GLU A 24 7.76 4.14 10.35
N GLN A 25 7.92 5.45 10.12
CA GLN A 25 6.84 6.29 9.60
C GLN A 25 6.85 6.29 8.08
N HIS A 26 5.67 6.29 7.44
CA HIS A 26 5.54 6.35 5.98
C HIS A 26 6.29 7.56 5.37
N ARG A 27 6.36 8.69 6.08
CA ARG A 27 6.99 9.93 5.61
C ARG A 27 8.53 9.88 5.56
N ASP A 28 9.13 8.96 6.31
CA ASP A 28 10.58 8.89 6.48
C ASP A 28 11.26 8.13 5.33
N HIS A 29 10.46 7.49 4.46
CA HIS A 29 10.96 6.65 3.39
C HIS A 29 10.49 7.14 2.02
N LYS A 30 11.47 7.45 1.19
CA LYS A 30 11.29 7.90 -0.20
C LYS A 30 12.19 7.09 -1.10
N ALA A 31 11.73 6.86 -2.32
CA ALA A 31 12.54 6.33 -3.41
C ALA A 31 12.39 7.25 -4.63
N PRO A 32 13.29 7.18 -5.63
CA PRO A 32 13.10 7.92 -6.87
C PRO A 32 11.69 7.66 -7.46
N GLY A 33 10.88 8.72 -7.57
CA GLY A 33 9.51 8.63 -8.07
C GLY A 33 8.46 8.08 -7.08
N ILE A 34 8.80 7.95 -5.79
CA ILE A 34 7.88 7.54 -4.71
C ILE A 34 8.16 8.39 -3.46
N SER A 35 7.26 9.31 -3.14
CA SER A 35 7.33 10.19 -1.98
C SER A 35 5.97 10.23 -1.27
N TYR A 36 5.91 9.74 -0.03
CA TYR A 36 4.78 9.98 0.85
C TYR A 36 5.04 11.23 1.68
N GLU A 37 4.10 12.18 1.65
CA GLU A 37 4.18 13.41 2.44
C GLU A 37 2.84 13.71 3.07
N ASP A 38 2.89 14.38 4.22
CA ASP A 38 1.69 14.83 4.94
C ASP A 38 0.83 15.76 4.07
N ASP A 39 -0.45 15.89 4.41
CA ASP A 39 -1.44 16.69 3.69
C ASP A 39 -1.62 16.32 2.20
N TYR A 40 -1.23 15.10 1.84
CA TYR A 40 -1.32 14.58 0.47
C TYR A 40 -0.48 15.39 -0.53
N LYS A 41 0.66 15.93 -0.08
CA LYS A 41 1.60 16.70 -0.91
C LYS A 41 2.48 15.81 -1.77
N GLY A 42 2.71 14.58 -1.30
CA GLY A 42 3.49 13.57 -1.99
C GLY A 42 2.78 12.94 -3.17
N ASP A 43 3.47 12.03 -3.83
CA ASP A 43 2.96 11.25 -4.94
C ASP A 43 2.66 9.78 -4.61
N ALA A 44 2.72 9.40 -3.34
CA ALA A 44 2.47 8.03 -2.90
C ALA A 44 1.33 7.91 -1.89
N MET A 45 0.71 6.72 -1.87
CA MET A 45 -0.29 6.30 -0.90
C MET A 45 0.39 5.51 0.22
N ALA A 46 -0.19 5.56 1.42
CA ALA A 46 0.20 4.74 2.55
C ALA A 46 -0.79 3.59 2.75
N ALA A 47 -0.27 2.41 3.06
CA ALA A 47 -1.07 1.26 3.47
C ALA A 47 -0.49 0.58 4.71
N MET A 48 -1.37 -0.13 5.42
CA MET A 48 -1.03 -1.14 6.41
C MET A 48 -1.23 -2.53 5.79
N LEU A 49 -0.29 -3.43 6.04
CA LEU A 49 -0.34 -4.80 5.59
C LEU A 49 -0.49 -5.72 6.81
N LYS A 50 -1.49 -6.58 6.76
CA LYS A 50 -1.72 -7.68 7.71
C LYS A 50 -1.80 -8.98 6.91
N PRO A 51 -1.62 -10.16 7.54
CA PRO A 51 -1.75 -11.42 6.81
C PRO A 51 -3.09 -11.49 6.07
N GLY A 52 -3.03 -11.55 4.73
CA GLY A 52 -4.22 -11.63 3.87
C GLY A 52 -4.96 -10.30 3.63
N ALA A 53 -4.43 -9.14 4.06
CA ALA A 53 -5.13 -7.86 3.92
C ALA A 53 -4.20 -6.65 3.62
N ILE A 54 -4.67 -5.78 2.73
CA ILE A 54 -4.07 -4.48 2.40
C ILE A 54 -5.08 -3.38 2.76
N GLU A 55 -4.75 -2.55 3.75
CA GLU A 55 -5.58 -1.44 4.23
C GLU A 55 -4.98 -0.10 3.77
N ILE A 56 -5.57 0.52 2.75
CA ILE A 56 -5.03 1.71 2.09
C ILE A 56 -5.67 2.96 2.68
N ARG A 57 -4.82 3.89 3.12
CA ARG A 57 -5.25 5.19 3.63
C ARG A 57 -5.72 6.08 2.50
N PHE A 58 -6.71 6.92 2.80
CA PHE A 58 -7.20 7.93 1.87
C PHE A 58 -6.07 8.80 1.31
N HIS A 59 -6.15 9.14 0.03
CA HIS A 59 -5.31 10.15 -0.57
C HIS A 59 -6.10 10.95 -1.63
N LYS A 60 -6.18 12.28 -1.47
CA LYS A 60 -7.08 13.15 -2.26
C LYS A 60 -6.91 13.06 -3.78
N ARG A 61 -5.69 12.72 -4.23
CA ARG A 61 -5.33 12.64 -5.65
C ARG A 61 -5.73 11.31 -6.31
N TYR A 62 -6.10 10.30 -5.54
CA TYR A 62 -6.34 8.95 -6.05
C TYR A 62 -7.80 8.55 -5.89
N THR A 63 -8.47 8.38 -7.03
CA THR A 63 -9.82 7.79 -7.10
C THR A 63 -9.74 6.28 -6.87
N ASP A 64 -10.84 5.66 -6.43
CA ASP A 64 -10.93 4.21 -6.23
C ASP A 64 -10.44 3.43 -7.48
N GLN A 65 -10.83 3.88 -8.68
CA GLN A 65 -10.40 3.28 -9.95
C GLN A 65 -8.88 3.40 -10.19
N ALA A 66 -8.28 4.55 -9.83
CA ALA A 66 -6.84 4.73 -9.95
C ALA A 66 -6.08 3.81 -8.98
N VAL A 67 -6.56 3.68 -7.74
CA VAL A 67 -5.97 2.78 -6.74
C VAL A 67 -6.06 1.33 -7.20
N ALA A 68 -7.22 0.89 -7.69
CA ALA A 68 -7.42 -0.46 -8.22
C ALA A 68 -6.44 -0.77 -9.35
N ARG A 69 -6.31 0.14 -10.33
CA ARG A 69 -5.38 -0.03 -11.47
C ARG A 69 -3.92 -0.13 -11.02
N ILE A 70 -3.50 0.73 -10.09
CA ILE A 70 -2.14 0.71 -9.55
C ILE A 70 -1.87 -0.63 -8.87
N LEU A 71 -2.77 -1.08 -7.98
CA LEU A 71 -2.61 -2.36 -7.30
C LEU A 71 -2.62 -3.54 -8.26
N LYS A 72 -3.49 -3.54 -9.27
CA LYS A 72 -3.49 -4.59 -10.29
C LYS A 72 -2.12 -4.70 -10.97
N SER A 73 -1.51 -3.57 -11.31
CA SER A 73 -0.18 -3.53 -11.91
C SER A 73 0.90 -4.02 -10.96
N LEU A 74 0.84 -3.60 -9.69
CA LEU A 74 1.81 -3.99 -8.67
C LEU A 74 1.70 -5.48 -8.32
N LEU A 75 0.50 -6.00 -8.11
CA LEU A 75 0.25 -7.41 -7.78
C LEU A 75 0.58 -8.37 -8.94
N ALA A 76 0.71 -7.85 -10.16
CA ALA A 76 1.21 -8.61 -11.30
C ALA A 76 2.74 -8.78 -11.30
N THR A 77 3.49 -8.09 -10.42
CA THR A 77 4.94 -8.28 -10.31
C THR A 77 5.28 -9.53 -9.48
N PRO A 78 6.40 -10.22 -9.76
CA PRO A 78 6.80 -11.40 -9.01
C PRO A 78 6.95 -11.16 -7.50
N GLU A 79 7.45 -9.99 -7.11
CA GLU A 79 7.70 -9.62 -5.71
C GLU A 79 6.41 -9.52 -4.90
N LEU A 80 5.29 -9.19 -5.55
CA LEU A 80 3.98 -8.98 -4.92
C LEU A 80 2.98 -10.08 -5.25
N ALA A 81 3.37 -11.07 -6.06
CA ALA A 81 2.57 -12.25 -6.35
C ALA A 81 2.03 -12.97 -5.09
N PRO A 82 2.75 -13.04 -3.95
CA PRO A 82 2.21 -13.65 -2.72
C PRO A 82 1.00 -12.91 -2.11
N MET A 83 0.77 -11.65 -2.50
CA MET A 83 -0.34 -10.84 -2.04
C MET A 83 -1.57 -10.92 -2.97
N VAL A 84 -1.48 -11.66 -4.07
CA VAL A 84 -2.61 -11.91 -4.96
C VAL A 84 -3.74 -12.60 -4.18
N GLY A 85 -4.95 -12.08 -4.31
CA GLY A 85 -6.14 -12.59 -3.62
C GLY A 85 -6.31 -12.08 -2.18
N TRP A 86 -5.41 -11.24 -1.67
CA TRP A 86 -5.61 -10.59 -0.36
C TRP A 86 -6.80 -9.63 -0.41
N ALA A 87 -7.48 -9.48 0.74
CA ALA A 87 -8.56 -8.51 0.89
C ALA A 87 -7.99 -7.09 0.83
N ILE A 88 -8.53 -6.25 -0.05
CA ILE A 88 -8.07 -4.86 -0.20
C ILE A 88 -9.19 -3.94 0.25
N THR A 89 -8.83 -2.95 1.07
CA THR A 89 -9.72 -1.84 1.41
C THR A 89 -9.07 -0.51 1.09
N TYR A 90 -9.87 0.44 0.58
CA TYR A 90 -9.48 1.83 0.40
C TYR A 90 -10.51 2.72 1.09
N GLN A 91 -10.06 3.57 1.99
CA GLN A 91 -10.95 4.41 2.81
C GLN A 91 -11.95 3.58 3.63
N GLY A 92 -11.54 2.39 4.08
CA GLY A 92 -12.40 1.45 4.81
C GLY A 92 -13.46 0.74 3.95
N ARG A 93 -13.50 0.97 2.64
CA ARG A 93 -14.41 0.31 1.70
C ARG A 93 -13.67 -0.80 0.94
N PRO A 94 -14.29 -1.97 0.71
CA PRO A 94 -13.69 -3.00 -0.13
C PRO A 94 -13.33 -2.47 -1.51
N LEU A 95 -12.17 -2.86 -2.01
CA LEU A 95 -11.68 -2.52 -3.34
C LEU A 95 -11.29 -3.80 -4.08
N THR A 96 -11.70 -3.91 -5.34
CA THR A 96 -11.28 -5.00 -6.23
C THR A 96 -10.30 -4.43 -7.25
N PRO A 97 -9.02 -4.87 -7.24
CA PRO A 97 -8.01 -4.45 -8.22
C PRO A 97 -8.24 -5.06 -9.61
#